data_AF-A0A6N2BFD7-F1
#
_entry.id   AF-A0A6N2BFD7-F1
#
_cell.length_a   1.000
_cell.length_b   1.000
_cell.length_c   1.000
_cell.angle_alpha   90.00
_cell.angle_beta   90.00
_cell.angle_gamma   90.00
#
_symmetry.space_group_name_H-M   'P 1'
#
loop_
_entity.id
_entity.type
_entity.pdbx_description
1 polymer ?
#
loop_
_entity_poly.entity_id
_entity_poly.type
_entity_poly.pdbx_seq_one_letter_code
_entity_poly.pdbx_strand_id
1 'polypeptide(L)'
;MVEITEAFAGSDAAEATPLLSNLKPNPNPNPPNRTRSVKTKVPEVEVHLYRRGKGPIDVFKANLGGWDQDQLDVREFLDKYGFKSVYAFKPETGRGVPIRFNPRNGRSIITYRDGSTIYIDGEPKDSLVKPITRILVGVAVVAILIVLLVIRDPPAWAKKFNLFDGRVPPWLLACAFVAFTRMRKRTRDFMESRRK
;
A
#
# COMPACT_ATOMS: atom_id res chain seq x y z
N MET A 1 61.05 -27.13 -25.30
CA MET A 1 61.62 -26.38 -26.45
C MET A 1 62.03 -27.41 -27.48
N VAL A 2 61.85 -27.10 -28.76
CA VAL A 2 62.03 -27.94 -29.96
C VAL A 2 60.76 -28.64 -30.41
N GLU A 3 60.25 -28.03 -31.48
CA GLU A 3 59.17 -28.31 -32.38
C GLU A 3 59.75 -29.05 -33.61
N ILE A 4 58.90 -29.53 -34.54
CA ILE A 4 59.20 -29.98 -35.92
C ILE A 4 59.62 -31.49 -36.00
N THR A 5 59.13 -32.39 -36.86
CA THR A 5 58.64 -32.30 -38.26
C THR A 5 57.75 -33.52 -38.64
N GLU A 6 56.62 -33.22 -39.27
CA GLU A 6 56.09 -33.70 -40.57
C GLU A 6 56.21 -35.14 -41.12
N ALA A 7 55.10 -35.48 -41.79
CA ALA A 7 54.92 -36.25 -43.02
C ALA A 7 54.72 -37.78 -42.95
N PHE A 8 53.45 -38.18 -43.00
CA PHE A 8 53.01 -39.18 -43.98
C PHE A 8 51.69 -38.72 -44.61
N ALA A 9 51.69 -38.55 -45.93
CA ALA A 9 50.59 -38.02 -46.72
C ALA A 9 50.02 -39.09 -47.66
N GLY A 10 48.70 -38.98 -47.89
CA GLY A 10 47.96 -39.54 -49.03
C GLY A 10 47.38 -40.94 -48.78
N SER A 11 46.19 -41.30 -49.24
CA SER A 11 45.03 -40.69 -49.93
C SER A 11 43.94 -41.79 -49.84
N ASP A 12 42.64 -41.57 -49.70
CA ASP A 12 41.73 -41.13 -50.75
C ASP A 12 40.31 -40.95 -50.17
N ALA A 13 39.66 -39.92 -50.72
CA ALA A 13 38.23 -39.60 -50.81
C ALA A 13 37.18 -40.60 -50.25
N ALA A 14 36.29 -40.09 -49.40
CA ALA A 14 34.85 -39.99 -49.72
C ALA A 14 34.09 -39.27 -48.60
N GLU A 15 33.64 -38.07 -48.94
CA GLU A 15 32.64 -37.24 -48.29
C GLU A 15 31.25 -37.90 -48.35
N ALA A 16 30.51 -37.90 -47.23
CA ALA A 16 29.07 -37.53 -47.14
C ALA A 16 28.36 -38.16 -45.92
N THR A 17 28.01 -37.26 -45.00
CA THR A 17 26.83 -37.13 -44.13
C THR A 17 25.76 -38.24 -43.97
N PRO A 18 25.12 -38.30 -42.77
CA PRO A 18 24.28 -39.42 -42.34
C PRO A 18 22.82 -39.39 -42.85
N LEU A 19 22.39 -40.60 -43.22
CA LEU A 19 21.04 -41.17 -43.34
C LEU A 19 19.83 -40.30 -42.97
N LEU A 20 19.13 -39.81 -44.00
CA LEU A 20 17.74 -39.34 -43.94
C LEU A 20 17.00 -39.87 -45.17
N SER A 21 16.45 -41.09 -45.10
CA SER A 21 15.53 -41.58 -46.13
C SER A 21 14.84 -42.87 -45.70
N ASN A 22 13.77 -42.74 -44.91
CA ASN A 22 12.64 -43.68 -44.94
C ASN A 22 11.40 -43.03 -44.31
N LEU A 23 10.75 -42.14 -45.06
CA LEU A 23 9.35 -41.80 -44.82
C LEU A 23 8.62 -41.80 -46.16
N LYS A 24 7.77 -42.81 -46.33
CA LYS A 24 6.73 -42.90 -47.36
C LYS A 24 5.77 -41.70 -47.20
N PRO A 25 5.42 -40.95 -48.26
CA PRO A 25 4.42 -39.90 -48.14
C PRO A 25 3.01 -40.50 -48.24
N ASN A 26 2.19 -40.32 -47.20
CA ASN A 26 0.74 -40.54 -47.25
C ASN A 26 0.06 -39.17 -47.38
N PRO A 27 -0.79 -38.91 -48.39
CA PRO A 27 -1.43 -37.61 -48.56
C PRO A 27 -2.79 -37.61 -47.85
N ASN A 28 -2.86 -36.98 -46.68
CA ASN A 28 -4.15 -36.45 -46.20
C ASN A 28 -3.93 -35.18 -45.38
N PRO A 29 -4.41 -34.01 -45.84
CA PRO A 29 -4.26 -32.75 -45.12
C PRO A 29 -5.48 -32.56 -44.23
N ASN A 30 -5.35 -32.83 -42.93
CA ASN A 30 -6.04 -32.08 -41.88
C ASN A 30 -5.59 -32.60 -40.50
N PRO A 31 -4.77 -31.86 -39.74
CA PRO A 31 -4.69 -32.10 -38.31
C PRO A 31 -6.05 -31.68 -37.71
N PRO A 32 -6.71 -32.52 -36.88
CA PRO A 32 -7.85 -32.07 -36.12
C PRO A 32 -7.36 -30.91 -35.25
N ASN A 33 -7.97 -29.74 -35.47
CA ASN A 33 -7.80 -28.56 -34.66
C ASN A 33 -8.01 -28.95 -33.20
N ARG A 34 -6.91 -29.25 -32.48
CA ARG A 34 -6.90 -29.23 -31.03
C ARG A 34 -7.03 -27.76 -30.67
N THR A 35 -8.26 -27.28 -30.65
CA THR A 35 -8.64 -26.08 -29.94
C THR A 35 -8.30 -26.36 -28.48
N ARG A 36 -7.04 -26.13 -28.08
CA ARG A 36 -6.68 -25.96 -26.67
C ARG A 36 -7.41 -24.70 -26.25
N SER A 37 -8.67 -24.85 -25.84
CA SER A 37 -9.30 -23.82 -25.04
C SER A 37 -8.55 -23.87 -23.71
N VAL A 38 -7.51 -23.05 -23.60
CA VAL A 38 -6.85 -22.78 -22.33
C VAL A 38 -7.87 -21.99 -21.51
N LYS A 39 -8.79 -22.71 -20.87
CA LYS A 39 -9.53 -22.20 -19.71
C LYS A 39 -8.58 -22.29 -18.52
N THR A 40 -7.43 -21.60 -18.56
CA THR A 40 -6.65 -21.40 -17.34
C THR A 40 -7.48 -20.46 -16.48
N LYS A 41 -8.21 -21.03 -15.53
CA LYS A 41 -8.77 -20.27 -14.43
C LYS A 41 -7.64 -19.45 -13.81
N VAL A 42 -7.85 -18.14 -13.68
CA VAL A 42 -6.85 -17.27 -13.05
C VAL A 42 -6.75 -17.70 -11.58
N PRO A 43 -5.54 -17.92 -11.04
CA PRO A 43 -5.37 -18.26 -9.64
C PRO A 43 -5.93 -17.16 -8.73
N GLU A 44 -6.62 -17.55 -7.67
CA GLU A 44 -7.34 -16.65 -6.77
C GLU A 44 -6.97 -16.92 -5.32
N VAL A 45 -6.94 -15.89 -4.49
CA VAL A 45 -6.78 -15.99 -3.04
C VAL A 45 -7.93 -15.30 -2.33
N GLU A 46 -8.35 -15.87 -1.21
CA GLU A 46 -9.36 -15.25 -0.36
C GLU A 46 -8.67 -14.32 0.64
N VAL A 47 -8.95 -13.03 0.56
CA VAL A 47 -8.35 -12.01 1.39
C VAL A 47 -9.33 -11.59 2.49
N HIS A 48 -8.92 -11.79 3.73
CA HIS A 48 -9.61 -11.27 4.91
C HIS A 48 -8.90 -9.99 5.34
N LEU A 49 -9.52 -8.85 5.07
CA LEU A 49 -8.89 -7.55 5.23
C LEU A 49 -9.27 -6.89 6.56
N TYR A 50 -8.29 -6.44 7.34
CA TYR A 50 -8.45 -5.81 8.66
C TYR A 50 -7.96 -4.35 8.63
N ARG A 51 -8.44 -3.53 9.57
CA ARG A 51 -7.98 -2.15 9.80
C ARG A 51 -7.38 -2.00 11.17
N ARG A 52 -6.06 -1.89 11.26
CA ARG A 52 -5.36 -1.78 12.55
C ARG A 52 -5.83 -2.84 13.55
N GLY A 53 -5.98 -4.08 13.08
CA GLY A 53 -6.47 -5.22 13.86
C GLY A 53 -7.98 -5.23 14.13
N LYS A 54 -8.74 -4.25 13.63
CA LYS A 54 -10.22 -4.24 13.70
C LYS A 54 -10.82 -4.83 12.44
N GLY A 55 -11.91 -5.56 12.58
CA GLY A 55 -12.57 -6.20 11.44
C GLY A 55 -12.24 -7.69 11.39
N PRO A 56 -12.67 -8.41 10.35
CA PRO A 56 -12.50 -8.07 8.94
C PRO A 56 -13.42 -6.95 8.46
N ILE A 57 -12.85 -5.96 7.78
CA ILE A 57 -13.55 -4.89 7.06
C ILE A 57 -14.22 -5.46 5.80
N ASP A 58 -13.52 -6.38 5.14
CA ASP A 58 -13.94 -6.94 3.86
C ASP A 58 -13.34 -8.34 3.68
N VAL A 59 -14.09 -9.22 3.02
CA VAL A 59 -13.68 -10.58 2.68
C VAL A 59 -14.01 -10.80 1.21
N PHE A 60 -12.98 -10.95 0.39
CA PHE A 60 -13.13 -11.02 -1.06
C PHE A 60 -12.07 -11.91 -1.70
N LYS A 61 -12.32 -12.32 -2.95
CA LYS A 61 -11.34 -13.05 -3.74
C LYS A 61 -10.50 -12.08 -4.57
N ALA A 62 -9.19 -12.22 -4.50
CA ALA A 62 -8.23 -11.46 -5.28
C ALA A 62 -7.57 -12.38 -6.31
N ASN A 63 -7.48 -11.91 -7.54
CA ASN A 63 -6.72 -12.61 -8.58
C ASN A 63 -5.23 -12.45 -8.31
N LEU A 64 -4.48 -13.54 -8.48
CA LEU A 64 -3.02 -13.50 -8.48
C LEU A 64 -2.54 -13.16 -9.90
N GLY A 65 -1.60 -12.22 -9.95
CA GLY A 65 -0.89 -11.83 -11.16
C GLY A 65 0.59 -12.22 -11.08
N GLY A 66 1.42 -11.55 -11.87
CA GLY A 66 2.82 -11.94 -12.01
C GLY A 66 3.02 -12.85 -13.23
N TRP A 67 4.28 -13.14 -13.54
CA TRP A 67 4.63 -14.08 -14.61
C TRP A 67 4.18 -15.50 -14.24
N ASP A 68 4.40 -15.87 -12.99
CA ASP A 68 4.04 -17.17 -12.42
C ASP A 68 2.62 -17.22 -11.85
N GLN A 69 1.83 -16.14 -12.00
CA GLN A 69 0.45 -16.01 -11.50
C GLN A 69 0.31 -16.30 -10.00
N ASP A 70 1.29 -15.87 -9.20
CA ASP A 70 1.37 -16.11 -7.76
C ASP A 70 1.52 -14.83 -6.93
N GLN A 71 1.49 -13.64 -7.56
CA GLN A 71 1.71 -12.37 -6.89
C GLN A 71 0.40 -11.60 -6.68
N LEU A 72 0.22 -11.06 -5.48
CA LEU A 72 -0.93 -10.25 -5.12
C LEU A 72 -0.77 -8.81 -5.60
N ASP A 73 -1.80 -8.20 -6.18
CA ASP A 73 -1.78 -6.77 -6.54
C ASP A 73 -2.02 -5.88 -5.31
N VAL A 74 -0.93 -5.57 -4.59
CA VAL A 74 -1.00 -4.81 -3.35
C VAL A 74 -1.42 -3.36 -3.58
N ARG A 75 -1.04 -2.76 -4.71
CA ARG A 75 -1.33 -1.35 -4.99
C ARG A 75 -2.83 -1.11 -5.16
N GLU A 76 -3.53 -2.01 -5.83
CA GLU A 76 -4.98 -1.94 -5.94
C GLU A 76 -5.66 -1.88 -4.56
N PHE A 77 -5.22 -2.72 -3.61
CA PHE A 77 -5.76 -2.69 -2.24
C PHE A 77 -5.43 -1.40 -1.49
N LEU A 78 -4.20 -0.89 -1.65
CA LEU A 78 -3.80 0.36 -1.00
C LEU A 78 -4.67 1.53 -1.46
N ASP A 79 -5.00 1.59 -2.76
CA ASP A 79 -5.78 2.68 -3.31
C ASP A 79 -7.28 2.51 -3.05
N LYS A 80 -7.83 1.29 -3.22
CA LYS A 80 -9.26 0.98 -2.98
C LYS A 80 -9.69 1.29 -1.54
N TYR A 81 -8.88 0.95 -0.55
CA TYR A 81 -9.23 1.14 0.87
C TYR A 81 -8.53 2.34 1.53
N GLY A 82 -7.74 3.10 0.76
CA GLY A 82 -7.02 4.27 1.25
C GLY A 82 -5.96 3.94 2.30
N PHE A 83 -5.24 2.83 2.13
CA PHE A 83 -4.15 2.43 3.01
C PHE A 83 -2.81 3.00 2.55
N LYS A 84 -1.94 3.30 3.52
CA LYS A 84 -0.55 3.69 3.31
C LYS A 84 0.34 2.47 3.14
N SER A 85 0.06 1.42 3.91
CA SER A 85 0.81 0.17 3.91
C SER A 85 -0.10 -0.98 4.35
N VAL A 86 0.30 -2.20 3.99
CA VAL A 86 -0.36 -3.44 4.38
C VAL A 86 0.62 -4.38 5.08
N TYR A 87 0.10 -5.19 5.99
CA TYR A 87 0.86 -6.10 6.82
C TYR A 87 0.23 -7.49 6.77
N ALA A 88 1.05 -8.53 6.89
CA ALA A 88 0.54 -9.85 7.18
C ALA A 88 -0.15 -9.81 8.55
N PHE A 89 -1.34 -10.38 8.65
CA PHE A 89 -2.10 -10.39 9.88
C PHE A 89 -2.32 -11.84 10.32
N LYS A 90 -2.34 -12.04 11.64
CA LYS A 90 -2.82 -13.29 12.22
C LYS A 90 -3.85 -12.90 13.28
N PRO A 91 -5.10 -13.35 13.20
CA PRO A 91 -6.14 -12.97 14.16
C PRO A 91 -5.75 -13.22 15.63
N GLU A 92 -4.98 -14.28 15.88
CA GLU A 92 -4.57 -14.67 17.23
C GLU A 92 -3.42 -13.82 17.79
N THR A 93 -2.42 -13.52 16.98
CA THR A 93 -1.18 -12.84 17.43
C THR A 93 -1.13 -11.36 17.04
N GLY A 94 -2.02 -10.90 16.17
CA GLY A 94 -2.09 -9.55 15.66
C GLY A 94 -1.22 -9.30 14.42
N ARG A 95 -0.74 -8.06 14.29
CA ARG A 95 -0.02 -7.56 13.11
C ARG A 95 1.39 -8.16 13.02
N GLY A 96 1.71 -8.75 11.87
CA GLY A 96 3.01 -9.29 11.52
C GLY A 96 3.83 -8.35 10.64
N VAL A 97 4.63 -8.95 9.76
CA VAL A 97 5.56 -8.24 8.88
C VAL A 97 4.84 -7.42 7.80
N PRO A 98 5.40 -6.27 7.38
CA PRO A 98 4.86 -5.52 6.25
C PRO A 98 4.93 -6.34 4.97
N ILE A 99 3.85 -6.37 4.20
CA ILE A 99 3.84 -7.00 2.88
C ILE A 99 4.51 -6.02 1.92
N ARG A 100 5.74 -6.35 1.53
CA ARG A 100 6.50 -5.57 0.57
C ARG A 100 5.97 -5.82 -0.84
N PHE A 101 5.97 -4.77 -1.65
CA PHE A 101 5.54 -4.83 -3.04
C PHE A 101 6.50 -4.02 -3.91
N ASN A 102 6.57 -4.35 -5.19
CA ASN A 102 7.41 -3.63 -6.15
C ASN A 102 6.72 -2.30 -6.53
N PRO A 103 7.39 -1.14 -6.37
CA PRO A 103 6.77 0.17 -6.60
C PRO A 103 6.38 0.43 -8.05
N ARG A 104 6.97 -0.29 -9.02
CA ARG A 104 6.69 -0.12 -10.45
C ARG A 104 5.37 -0.77 -10.87
N ASN A 105 5.10 -1.98 -10.40
CA ASN A 105 3.94 -2.78 -10.81
C ASN A 105 2.89 -2.98 -9.71
N GLY A 106 3.19 -2.61 -8.46
CA GLY A 106 2.26 -2.77 -7.34
C GLY A 106 2.16 -4.19 -6.77
N ARG A 107 2.88 -5.17 -7.31
CA ARG A 107 2.74 -6.59 -6.96
C ARG A 107 3.55 -6.96 -5.73
N SER A 108 3.04 -7.88 -4.92
CA SER A 108 3.74 -8.43 -3.76
C SER A 108 5.05 -9.10 -4.17
N ILE A 109 6.07 -8.95 -3.32
CA ILE A 109 7.34 -9.67 -3.49
C ILE A 109 7.19 -11.14 -3.07
N ILE A 110 6.34 -11.39 -2.07
CA ILE A 110 6.01 -12.73 -1.59
C ILE A 110 4.93 -13.31 -2.50
N THR A 111 5.06 -14.61 -2.76
CA THR A 111 4.16 -15.38 -3.60
C THR A 111 3.09 -16.10 -2.77
N TYR A 112 1.95 -16.33 -3.39
CA TYR A 112 0.78 -16.94 -2.77
C TYR A 112 0.30 -18.12 -3.62
N ARG A 113 -0.38 -19.07 -2.97
CA ARG A 113 -0.93 -20.25 -3.65
C ARG A 113 -2.39 -20.03 -4.03
N ASP A 114 -2.80 -20.61 -5.15
CA ASP A 114 -4.20 -20.65 -5.55
C ASP A 114 -5.07 -21.28 -4.46
N GLY A 115 -6.24 -20.69 -4.21
CA GLY A 115 -7.19 -21.10 -3.19
C GLY A 115 -6.75 -20.84 -1.75
N SER A 116 -5.63 -20.15 -1.52
CA SER A 116 -5.19 -19.83 -0.15
C SER A 116 -6.01 -18.70 0.47
N THR A 117 -6.28 -18.82 1.77
CA THR A 117 -6.89 -17.77 2.58
C THR A 117 -5.80 -16.98 3.28
N ILE A 118 -5.75 -15.68 3.06
CA ILE A 118 -4.75 -14.78 3.63
C ILE A 118 -5.41 -13.68 4.44
N TYR A 119 -4.80 -13.34 5.56
CA TYR A 119 -5.24 -12.29 6.46
C TYR A 119 -4.30 -11.09 6.32
N ILE A 120 -4.85 -9.92 5.99
CA ILE A 120 -4.08 -8.70 5.74
C ILE A 120 -4.57 -7.59 6.65
N ASP A 121 -3.66 -6.87 7.29
CA ASP A 121 -3.99 -5.67 8.07
C ASP A 121 -3.52 -4.41 7.36
N GLY A 122 -4.47 -3.53 7.04
CA GLY A 122 -4.25 -2.26 6.36
C GLY A 122 -4.03 -1.11 7.34
N GLU A 123 -2.97 -0.34 7.12
CA GLU A 123 -2.75 0.93 7.81
C GLU A 123 -3.36 2.08 7.02
N PRO A 124 -4.39 2.79 7.53
CA PRO A 124 -5.00 3.91 6.82
C PRO A 124 -4.01 5.05 6.60
N LYS A 125 -4.12 5.70 5.43
CA LYS A 125 -3.42 6.96 5.16
C LYS A 125 -3.76 7.97 6.25
N ASP A 126 -2.73 8.67 6.76
CA ASP A 126 -2.95 9.69 7.77
C ASP A 126 -3.83 10.79 7.17
N SER A 127 -4.91 11.15 7.87
CA SER A 127 -5.80 12.19 7.37
C SER A 127 -5.09 13.54 7.40
N LEU A 128 -4.93 14.17 6.23
CA LEU A 128 -4.44 15.55 6.10
C LEU A 128 -5.36 16.55 6.81
N VAL A 129 -6.59 16.15 7.12
CA VAL A 129 -7.54 16.93 7.91
C VAL A 129 -6.98 17.28 9.29
N LYS A 130 -6.21 16.40 9.95
CA LYS A 130 -5.63 16.67 11.28
C LYS A 130 -4.61 17.82 11.26
N PRO A 131 -3.60 17.83 10.37
CA PRO A 131 -2.70 18.98 10.26
C PRO A 131 -3.43 20.23 9.78
N ILE A 132 -4.34 20.14 8.81
CA ILE A 132 -5.10 21.30 8.29
C ILE A 132 -5.91 21.96 9.42
N THR A 133 -6.67 21.19 10.19
CA THR A 133 -7.47 21.74 11.30
C THR A 133 -6.60 22.37 12.40
N ARG A 134 -5.43 21.80 12.70
CA ARG A 134 -4.48 22.42 13.65
C ARG A 134 -3.96 23.77 13.16
N ILE A 135 -3.63 23.87 11.87
CA ILE A 135 -3.20 25.13 11.26
C ILE A 135 -4.35 26.14 11.30
N LEU A 136 -5.55 25.74 10.87
CA LEU A 136 -6.71 26.62 10.80
C LEU A 136 -7.11 27.16 12.18
N VAL A 137 -7.08 26.31 13.21
CA VAL A 137 -7.30 26.72 14.61
C VAL A 137 -6.19 27.67 15.08
N GLY A 138 -4.93 27.39 14.76
CA GLY A 138 -3.81 28.27 15.09
C GLY A 138 -3.94 29.66 14.47
N VAL A 139 -4.24 29.72 13.17
CA VAL A 139 -4.48 30.97 12.44
C VAL A 139 -5.67 31.73 13.02
N ALA A 140 -6.77 31.05 13.34
CA ALA A 140 -7.94 31.67 13.95
C ALA A 140 -7.62 32.29 15.32
N VAL A 141 -6.86 31.60 16.19
CA VAL A 141 -6.46 32.14 17.49
C VAL A 141 -5.55 33.36 17.34
N VAL A 142 -4.56 33.31 16.43
CA VAL A 142 -3.67 34.45 16.17
C VAL A 142 -4.45 35.63 15.59
N ALA A 143 -5.36 35.40 14.65
CA ALA A 143 -6.22 36.44 14.10
C ALA A 143 -7.10 37.07 15.19
N ILE A 144 -7.70 36.27 16.08
CA ILE A 144 -8.46 36.79 17.23
C ILE A 144 -7.57 37.62 18.14
N LEU A 145 -6.35 37.17 18.46
CA LEU A 145 -5.42 37.94 19.29
C LEU A 145 -5.03 39.27 18.64
N ILE A 146 -4.75 39.29 17.33
CA ILE A 146 -4.43 40.52 16.59
C ILE A 146 -5.63 41.46 16.58
N VAL A 147 -6.82 40.96 16.26
CA VAL A 147 -8.06 41.76 16.26
C VAL A 147 -8.33 42.33 17.65
N LEU A 148 -8.13 41.54 18.71
CA LEU A 148 -8.25 42.00 20.09
C LEU A 148 -7.18 43.03 20.47
N LEU A 149 -5.96 42.96 19.94
CA LEU A 149 -4.89 43.91 20.23
C LEU A 149 -4.99 45.22 19.43
N VAL A 150 -5.48 45.13 18.19
CA VAL A 150 -5.48 46.24 17.22
C VAL A 150 -6.77 47.06 17.29
N ILE A 151 -7.91 46.45 17.63
CA ILE A 151 -9.15 47.19 17.80
C ILE A 151 -9.08 48.00 19.10
N ARG A 152 -8.91 49.32 18.97
CA ARG A 152 -8.90 50.26 20.09
C ARG A 152 -10.29 50.44 20.72
N ASP A 153 -11.35 50.20 19.94
CA ASP A 153 -12.75 50.26 20.37
C ASP A 153 -13.43 48.87 20.29
N PRO A 154 -13.43 48.08 21.37
CA PRO A 154 -13.99 46.75 21.36
C PRO A 154 -15.49 46.76 21.01
N PRO A 155 -15.97 45.76 20.24
CA PRO A 155 -17.39 45.64 19.94
C PRO A 155 -18.22 45.54 21.23
N ALA A 156 -19.45 46.05 21.23
CA ALA A 156 -20.26 46.24 22.44
C ALA A 156 -20.45 44.97 23.30
N TRP A 157 -20.37 43.79 22.69
CA TRP A 157 -20.40 42.51 23.40
C TRP A 157 -19.11 42.22 24.17
N ALA A 158 -17.94 42.65 23.67
CA ALA A 158 -16.63 42.46 24.31
C ALA A 158 -16.39 43.44 25.48
N LYS A 159 -16.99 44.64 25.44
CA LYS A 159 -17.02 45.58 26.58
C LYS A 159 -17.66 44.96 27.82
N LYS A 160 -18.69 44.12 27.66
CA LYS A 160 -19.35 43.42 28.78
C LYS A 160 -18.46 42.40 29.50
N PHE A 161 -17.38 41.96 28.86
CA PHE A 161 -16.44 40.99 29.43
C PHE A 161 -15.21 41.64 30.10
N ASN A 162 -15.14 42.98 30.19
CA ASN A 162 -14.00 43.72 30.79
C ASN A 162 -12.62 43.30 30.25
N LEU A 163 -12.52 42.84 29.00
CA LEU A 163 -11.30 42.26 28.44
C LEU A 163 -10.27 43.29 27.94
N PHE A 164 -10.64 44.57 27.86
CA PHE A 164 -9.92 45.58 27.06
C PHE A 164 -9.28 46.73 27.84
N ASP A 165 -9.45 46.81 29.15
CA ASP A 165 -8.89 47.90 29.97
C ASP A 165 -7.42 47.64 30.39
N GLY A 166 -6.65 46.94 29.54
CA GLY A 166 -5.24 46.60 29.78
C GLY A 166 -4.98 45.56 30.88
N ARG A 167 -6.03 45.02 31.51
CA ARG A 167 -5.92 43.98 32.56
C ARG A 167 -6.77 42.77 32.21
N VAL A 168 -6.37 41.99 31.21
CA VAL A 168 -6.90 40.61 31.11
C VAL A 168 -6.47 39.91 32.40
N PRO A 169 -7.41 39.51 33.28
CA PRO A 169 -7.03 39.01 34.58
C PRO A 169 -6.17 37.74 34.42
N PRO A 170 -5.04 37.60 35.14
CA PRO A 170 -4.14 36.45 34.98
C PRO A 170 -4.85 35.09 35.14
N TRP A 171 -5.92 35.03 35.94
CA TRP A 171 -6.74 33.83 36.12
C TRP A 171 -7.53 33.45 34.87
N LEU A 172 -7.92 34.40 34.02
CA LEU A 172 -8.63 34.15 32.77
C LEU A 172 -7.69 33.56 31.72
N LEU A 173 -6.45 34.06 31.64
CA LEU A 173 -5.39 33.47 30.82
C LEU A 173 -5.02 32.06 31.31
N ALA A 174 -4.90 31.88 32.64
CA ALA A 174 -4.67 30.56 33.22
C ALA A 174 -5.83 29.59 32.93
N CYS A 175 -7.08 30.03 33.08
CA CYS A 175 -8.27 29.25 32.74
C CYS A 175 -8.30 28.89 31.24
N ALA A 176 -8.00 29.84 30.36
CA ALA A 176 -7.91 29.58 28.92
C ALA A 176 -6.80 28.59 28.59
N PHE A 177 -5.63 28.72 29.21
CA PHE A 177 -4.50 27.80 29.04
C PHE A 177 -4.82 26.39 29.57
N VAL A 178 -5.46 26.29 30.74
CA VAL A 178 -5.89 25.00 31.31
C VAL A 178 -7.00 24.38 30.47
N ALA A 179 -7.99 25.15 30.02
CA ALA A 179 -9.04 24.67 29.13
C ALA A 179 -8.46 24.23 27.78
N PHE A 180 -7.50 24.96 27.23
CA PHE A 180 -6.81 24.63 25.98
C PHE A 180 -5.93 23.38 26.12
N THR A 181 -5.14 23.27 27.19
CA THR A 181 -4.31 22.08 27.45
C THR A 181 -5.17 20.85 27.77
N ARG A 182 -6.30 21.04 28.48
CA ARG A 182 -7.28 19.98 28.76
C ARG A 182 -8.06 19.57 27.51
N MET A 183 -8.50 20.50 26.66
CA MET A 183 -9.07 20.18 25.35
C MET A 183 -8.05 19.49 24.46
N ARG A 184 -6.81 19.98 24.39
CA ARG A 184 -5.73 19.35 23.62
C ARG A 184 -5.44 17.92 24.06
N LYS A 185 -5.42 17.65 25.39
CA LYS A 185 -5.33 16.30 25.93
C LYS A 185 -6.58 15.48 25.58
N ARG A 186 -7.79 16.01 25.77
CA ARG A 186 -9.04 15.29 25.52
C ARG A 186 -9.25 14.94 24.05
N THR A 187 -8.88 15.82 23.12
CA THR A 187 -8.93 15.54 21.67
C THR A 187 -7.91 14.46 21.29
N ARG A 188 -6.72 14.45 21.93
CA ARG A 188 -5.74 13.38 21.75
C ARG A 188 -6.24 12.04 22.28
N ASP A 189 -6.78 12.04 23.49
CA ASP A 189 -7.22 10.82 24.17
C ASP A 189 -8.51 10.26 23.51
N PHE A 190 -9.40 11.10 22.97
CA PHE A 190 -10.54 10.67 22.15
C PHE A 190 -10.11 10.09 20.79
N MET A 191 -9.01 10.63 20.22
CA MET A 191 -8.41 10.05 19.02
C MET A 191 -7.67 8.73 19.28
N GLU A 192 -7.13 8.54 20.49
CA GLU A 192 -6.52 7.28 20.94
C GLU A 192 -7.57 6.25 21.36
N SER A 193 -8.70 6.64 21.95
CA SER A 193 -9.79 5.73 22.30
C SER A 193 -10.51 5.17 21.07
N ARG A 194 -10.55 5.93 19.96
CA ARG A 194 -10.96 5.41 18.63
C ARG A 194 -9.95 4.45 17.99
N ARG A 195 -8.77 4.28 18.61
CA ARG A 195 -7.65 3.43 18.15
C ARG A 195 -7.62 2.04 18.81
N LYS A 196 -8.37 1.82 19.90
CA LYS A 196 -8.74 0.48 20.39
C LYS A 196 -10.03 0.03 19.72
#